data_AF-A0A085MIF6-F1
#
_entry.id   AF-A0A085MIF6-F1
#
_cell.length_a   1.000
_cell.length_b   1.000
_cell.length_c   1.000
_cell.angle_alpha   90.00
_cell.angle_beta   90.00
_cell.angle_gamma   90.00
#
_symmetry.space_group_name_H-M   'P 1'
#
loop_
_entity.id
_entity.type
_entity.pdbx_description
1 polymer ?
#
loop_
_entity_poly.entity_id
_entity_poly.type
_entity_poly.pdbx_seq_one_letter_code
_entity_poly.pdbx_strand_id
1 'polypeptide(L)'
;MAGSEACTLLARLRAVMQNAEIVPEKLDAYIVPSGDAHNSEYTALCDRRRSFITGFTGSRASKQLYKDWTLMKEGLSDTPTLSEWLANELFEGSVVGIDPYVCSSDFFLDLSSKLSKSSIRLIPVPANLVDCIWGTSRPHLPAAHLFQHSLEFAGVPWQTKVLMVQEKMKSVKAQALLISALDEVAWLFNIRGSDIPYTPVFFAYCIVMDSSVSLFIHAEKVSAELKQYLTDPWMTVTLEPYDSVHKYLTLLASRKDVQRIWIPPETNYALYSAVPQQIRFVDQSPVLNMKAIKNETEINSMREAHVKDSVALCMFFHWLEKQILEVHSCVTELSAAEKIEEFRRMQPLFLGPSFETISACGSNASIIHYKPTKETNVQLNANQLFLLDSGGQYYDGTTDVTRTMMFDGASEFVKDCYTRVLKGHIALASLIFPDKCSGGLDSFARRSLWENGLDYAHGTGHGVGMCLVVHEGPSGFGTISRAGFNAEGIRPNMVLTIEPGFYKDNEFGIRIENAYLVKKMTAMPASDDVYLCFEPLTLVPIQQKLILSNLLSKQEIDWINKYHDLCRDIVGQRLQDLGYMEVYRWLIQETMPIG
;
A
#
# COMPACT_ATOMS: atom_id res chain seq x y z
N MET A 1 -18.29 -20.66 -22.39
CA MET A 1 -16.96 -20.47 -23.01
C MET A 1 -15.83 -20.45 -21.98
N ALA A 2 -15.96 -19.78 -20.83
CA ALA A 2 -14.90 -19.76 -19.79
C ALA A 2 -14.51 -21.14 -19.19
N GLY A 3 -15.42 -22.12 -19.13
CA GLY A 3 -15.13 -23.43 -18.54
C GLY A 3 -14.19 -24.32 -19.36
N SER A 4 -14.10 -24.17 -20.68
CA SER A 4 -13.20 -25.00 -21.52
C SER A 4 -11.75 -24.48 -21.51
N GLU A 5 -11.57 -23.18 -21.32
CA GLU A 5 -10.26 -22.53 -21.31
C GLU A 5 -9.50 -22.80 -20.00
N ALA A 6 -10.19 -22.72 -18.86
CA ALA A 6 -9.63 -23.03 -17.54
C ALA A 6 -9.11 -24.48 -17.42
N CYS A 7 -9.92 -25.45 -17.85
CA CYS A 7 -9.52 -26.87 -17.90
C CYS A 7 -8.25 -27.06 -18.76
N THR A 8 -8.15 -26.33 -19.88
CA THR A 8 -7.00 -26.40 -20.77
C THR A 8 -5.75 -25.80 -20.14
N LEU A 9 -5.86 -24.66 -19.45
CA LEU A 9 -4.74 -24.03 -18.76
C LEU A 9 -4.20 -24.88 -17.60
N LEU A 10 -5.08 -25.42 -16.75
CA LEU A 10 -4.68 -26.30 -15.64
C LEU A 10 -4.04 -27.60 -16.14
N ALA A 11 -4.56 -28.19 -17.22
CA ALA A 11 -3.96 -29.38 -17.83
C ALA A 11 -2.54 -29.09 -18.35
N ARG A 12 -2.33 -27.94 -19.01
CA ARG A 12 -1.00 -27.52 -19.48
C ARG A 12 -0.04 -27.25 -18.33
N LEU A 13 -0.49 -26.59 -17.26
CA LEU A 13 0.34 -26.35 -16.08
C LEU A 13 0.79 -27.66 -15.43
N ARG A 14 -0.14 -28.60 -15.23
CA ARG A 14 0.15 -29.94 -14.69
C ARG A 14 1.08 -30.75 -15.58
N ALA A 15 1.00 -30.61 -16.90
CA ALA A 15 1.94 -31.25 -17.83
C ALA A 15 3.36 -30.69 -17.66
N VAL A 16 3.50 -29.37 -17.52
CA VAL A 16 4.79 -28.71 -17.29
C VAL A 16 5.39 -29.10 -15.93
N MET A 17 4.57 -29.27 -14.88
CA MET A 17 5.01 -29.77 -13.56
C MET A 17 5.66 -31.17 -13.60
N GLN A 18 5.45 -31.93 -14.69
CA GLN A 18 5.98 -33.28 -14.87
C GLN A 18 7.13 -33.34 -15.89
N ASN A 19 7.50 -32.21 -16.50
CA ASN A 19 8.51 -32.14 -17.54
C ASN A 19 9.92 -31.94 -16.96
N ALA A 20 10.75 -32.99 -17.02
CA ALA A 20 12.12 -32.99 -16.51
C ALA A 20 13.08 -32.00 -17.21
N GLU A 21 12.71 -31.42 -18.35
CA GLU A 21 13.48 -30.34 -19.00
C GLU A 21 13.20 -28.97 -18.37
N ILE A 22 12.07 -28.81 -17.68
CA ILE A 22 11.61 -27.52 -17.13
C ILE A 22 11.74 -27.51 -15.61
N VAL A 23 11.36 -28.61 -14.95
CA VAL A 23 11.45 -28.74 -13.49
C VAL A 23 12.64 -29.62 -13.09
N PRO A 24 13.34 -29.31 -11.99
CA PRO A 24 14.47 -30.11 -11.52
C PRO A 24 14.06 -31.52 -11.07
N GLU A 25 12.82 -31.68 -10.64
CA GLU A 25 12.16 -32.95 -10.32
C GLU A 25 10.65 -32.80 -10.50
N LYS A 26 9.94 -33.92 -10.67
CA LYS A 26 8.48 -33.92 -10.84
C LYS A 26 7.80 -33.35 -9.60
N LEU A 27 6.79 -32.50 -9.82
CA LEU A 27 6.08 -31.80 -8.75
C LEU A 27 4.68 -32.40 -8.52
N ASP A 28 4.31 -32.57 -7.26
CA ASP A 28 2.96 -32.98 -6.83
C ASP A 28 2.05 -31.76 -6.64
N ALA A 29 2.62 -30.61 -6.26
CA ALA A 29 1.93 -29.33 -6.21
C ALA A 29 2.83 -28.18 -6.69
N TYR A 30 2.19 -27.09 -7.14
CA TYR A 30 2.88 -25.86 -7.54
C TYR A 30 2.16 -24.65 -6.96
N ILE A 31 2.92 -23.77 -6.32
CA ILE A 31 2.39 -22.55 -5.70
C ILE A 31 2.57 -21.39 -6.68
N VAL A 32 1.49 -20.64 -6.92
CA VAL A 32 1.48 -19.43 -7.74
C VAL A 32 1.10 -18.24 -6.84
N PRO A 33 2.07 -17.51 -6.26
CA PRO A 33 1.81 -16.30 -5.52
C PRO A 33 1.22 -15.19 -6.40
N SER A 34 0.71 -14.13 -5.76
CA SER A 34 0.21 -12.94 -6.48
C SER A 34 1.28 -11.87 -6.71
N GLY A 35 2.38 -11.93 -5.96
CA GLY A 35 3.45 -10.94 -5.99
C GLY A 35 4.37 -11.06 -7.20
N ASP A 36 5.28 -10.10 -7.31
CA ASP A 36 6.34 -10.05 -8.31
C ASP A 36 7.72 -10.29 -7.67
N ALA A 37 8.79 -9.98 -8.42
CA ALA A 37 10.17 -10.19 -7.99
C ALA A 37 10.66 -9.24 -6.88
N HIS A 38 9.84 -8.26 -6.52
CA HIS A 38 10.15 -7.17 -5.59
C HIS A 38 9.15 -7.08 -4.43
N ASN A 39 8.27 -8.07 -4.29
CA ASN A 39 7.21 -8.09 -3.28
C ASN A 39 6.28 -6.85 -3.36
N SER A 40 6.01 -6.37 -4.58
CA SER A 40 5.12 -5.23 -4.80
C SER A 40 3.69 -5.56 -4.40
N GLU A 41 2.99 -4.59 -3.81
CA GLU A 41 1.57 -4.73 -3.44
C GLU A 41 0.68 -4.85 -4.69
N TYR A 42 0.89 -3.96 -5.65
CA TYR A 42 0.30 -4.03 -6.98
C TYR A 42 1.31 -4.64 -7.95
N THR A 43 0.82 -5.43 -8.91
CA THR A 43 1.67 -6.05 -9.92
C THR A 43 1.38 -5.51 -11.33
N ALA A 44 2.46 -5.35 -12.09
CA ALA A 44 2.40 -5.11 -13.52
C ALA A 44 1.66 -6.24 -14.24
N LEU A 45 1.09 -5.95 -15.41
CA LEU A 45 0.26 -6.92 -16.15
C LEU A 45 1.01 -8.23 -16.47
N CYS A 46 2.31 -8.14 -16.74
CA CYS A 46 3.18 -9.29 -17.01
C CYS A 46 3.37 -10.22 -15.79
N ASP A 47 3.13 -9.74 -14.58
CA ASP A 47 3.31 -10.50 -13.34
C ASP A 47 1.98 -10.99 -12.74
N ARG A 48 0.84 -10.67 -13.36
CA ARG A 48 -0.51 -11.13 -12.95
C ARG A 48 -0.78 -12.60 -13.28
N ARG A 49 0.18 -13.47 -12.98
CA ARG A 49 0.17 -14.92 -13.25
C ARG A 49 -1.00 -15.64 -12.58
N ARG A 50 -1.28 -15.31 -11.32
CA ARG A 50 -2.47 -15.84 -10.62
C ARG A 50 -3.75 -15.44 -11.36
N SER A 51 -3.90 -14.19 -11.78
CA SER A 51 -5.10 -13.76 -12.51
C SER A 51 -5.22 -14.46 -13.86
N PHE A 52 -4.13 -14.67 -14.58
CA PHE A 52 -4.12 -15.44 -15.83
C PHE A 52 -4.61 -16.88 -15.62
N ILE A 53 -4.11 -17.59 -14.60
CA ILE A 53 -4.46 -19.01 -14.38
C ILE A 53 -5.84 -19.21 -13.73
N THR A 54 -6.32 -18.24 -12.94
CA THR A 54 -7.55 -18.39 -12.14
C THR A 54 -8.75 -17.61 -12.68
N GLY A 55 -8.52 -16.55 -13.47
CA GLY A 55 -9.53 -15.53 -13.77
C GLY A 55 -9.78 -14.52 -12.64
N PHE A 56 -9.21 -14.72 -11.44
CA PHE A 56 -9.46 -13.88 -10.28
C PHE A 56 -8.61 -12.59 -10.29
N THR A 57 -9.28 -11.44 -10.24
CA THR A 57 -8.65 -10.11 -10.28
C THR A 57 -8.75 -9.31 -8.97
N GLY A 58 -9.29 -9.91 -7.90
CA GLY A 58 -9.22 -9.35 -6.55
C GLY A 58 -10.54 -8.86 -5.95
N SER A 59 -11.62 -8.68 -6.73
CA SER A 59 -12.84 -8.01 -6.22
C SER A 59 -13.92 -8.96 -5.69
N ARG A 60 -14.22 -10.06 -6.40
CA ARG A 60 -15.22 -11.06 -5.98
C ARG A 60 -14.83 -12.47 -6.41
N ALA A 61 -14.00 -13.14 -5.60
CA ALA A 61 -13.43 -14.44 -5.93
C ALA A 61 -14.50 -15.48 -6.32
N SER A 62 -15.61 -15.58 -5.59
CA SER A 62 -16.68 -16.55 -5.87
C SER A 62 -17.39 -16.37 -7.21
N LYS A 63 -17.31 -15.16 -7.83
CA LYS A 63 -17.91 -14.87 -9.14
C LYS A 63 -16.87 -14.88 -10.27
N GLN A 64 -15.60 -14.66 -9.96
CA GLN A 64 -14.52 -14.52 -10.94
C GLN A 64 -13.73 -15.81 -11.18
N LEU A 65 -13.69 -16.70 -10.18
CA LEU A 65 -12.97 -17.96 -10.29
C LEU A 65 -13.63 -18.87 -11.34
N TYR A 66 -12.79 -19.53 -12.13
CA TYR A 66 -13.27 -20.64 -12.97
C TYR A 66 -13.82 -21.78 -12.10
N LYS A 67 -14.69 -22.62 -12.67
CA LYS A 67 -15.42 -23.67 -11.93
C LYS A 67 -14.53 -24.72 -11.26
N ASP A 68 -13.30 -24.90 -11.73
CA ASP A 68 -12.34 -25.88 -11.22
C ASP A 68 -11.57 -25.40 -9.98
N TRP A 69 -11.84 -24.19 -9.49
CA TRP A 69 -11.17 -23.61 -8.32
C TRP A 69 -12.01 -23.71 -7.05
N THR A 70 -11.36 -24.09 -5.96
CA THR A 70 -11.91 -23.99 -4.60
C THR A 70 -11.46 -22.68 -3.95
N LEU A 71 -12.42 -21.87 -3.50
CA LEU A 71 -12.13 -20.64 -2.76
C LEU A 71 -11.86 -20.94 -1.28
N MET A 72 -10.63 -20.70 -0.82
CA MET A 72 -10.24 -20.76 0.59
C MET A 72 -10.25 -19.34 1.18
N LYS A 73 -11.10 -19.06 2.16
CA LYS A 73 -11.26 -17.73 2.77
C LYS A 73 -10.39 -17.59 4.02
N GLU A 74 -9.25 -16.94 3.89
CA GLU A 74 -8.32 -16.69 5.01
C GLU A 74 -9.03 -15.95 6.17
N GLY A 75 -8.64 -16.26 7.41
CA GLY A 75 -9.15 -15.61 8.63
C GLY A 75 -10.41 -16.23 9.22
N LEU A 76 -11.07 -17.18 8.53
CA LEU A 76 -12.13 -17.99 9.12
C LEU A 76 -11.54 -19.16 9.92
N SER A 77 -12.16 -19.50 11.04
CA SER A 77 -11.72 -20.59 11.94
C SER A 77 -11.56 -21.94 11.24
N ASP A 78 -12.40 -22.19 10.23
CA ASP A 78 -12.50 -23.48 9.57
C ASP A 78 -11.66 -23.54 8.28
N THR A 79 -11.07 -22.43 7.84
CA THR A 79 -10.21 -22.41 6.66
C THR A 79 -8.77 -22.75 7.07
N PRO A 80 -8.19 -23.87 6.59
CA PRO A 80 -6.81 -24.21 6.90
C PRO A 80 -5.83 -23.19 6.29
N THR A 81 -4.69 -23.00 6.96
CA THR A 81 -3.55 -22.31 6.34
C THR A 81 -3.04 -23.09 5.13
N LEU A 82 -2.30 -22.43 4.22
CA LEU A 82 -1.70 -23.10 3.05
C LEU A 82 -0.86 -24.33 3.45
N SER A 83 -0.05 -24.21 4.50
CA SER A 83 0.77 -25.31 5.00
C SER A 83 -0.05 -26.47 5.54
N GLU A 84 -1.13 -26.20 6.28
CA GLU A 84 -2.02 -27.24 6.82
C GLU A 84 -2.78 -27.94 5.69
N TRP A 85 -3.28 -27.17 4.72
CA TRP A 85 -3.98 -27.73 3.58
C TRP A 85 -3.07 -28.64 2.75
N LEU A 86 -1.87 -28.20 2.40
CA LEU A 86 -0.90 -29.03 1.68
C LEU A 86 -0.51 -30.29 2.46
N ALA A 87 -0.32 -30.17 3.78
CA ALA A 87 0.01 -31.31 4.64
C ALA A 87 -1.11 -32.35 4.74
N ASN A 88 -2.37 -31.92 4.61
CA ASN A 88 -3.54 -32.81 4.64
C ASN A 88 -3.83 -33.48 3.29
N GLU A 89 -3.54 -32.79 2.18
CA GLU A 89 -3.87 -33.26 0.82
C GLU A 89 -2.74 -34.07 0.17
N LEU A 90 -1.49 -33.86 0.59
CA LEU A 90 -0.32 -34.50 -0.02
C LEU A 90 0.19 -35.66 0.85
N PHE A 91 0.83 -36.64 0.21
CA PHE A 91 1.43 -37.79 0.88
C PHE A 91 2.88 -37.52 1.29
N GLU A 92 3.41 -38.29 2.24
CA GLU A 92 4.82 -38.19 2.67
C GLU A 92 5.78 -38.36 1.49
N GLY A 93 6.77 -37.46 1.36
CA GLY A 93 7.72 -37.44 0.25
C GLY A 93 7.27 -36.60 -0.95
N SER A 94 6.07 -36.03 -0.93
CA SER A 94 5.58 -35.14 -1.99
C SER A 94 6.49 -33.92 -2.18
N VAL A 95 6.54 -33.45 -3.42
CA VAL A 95 7.35 -32.30 -3.85
C VAL A 95 6.44 -31.14 -4.24
N VAL A 96 6.63 -30.02 -3.56
CA VAL A 96 5.93 -28.76 -3.83
C VAL A 96 6.92 -27.78 -4.46
N GLY A 97 6.60 -27.29 -5.66
CA GLY A 97 7.40 -26.28 -6.35
C GLY A 97 6.88 -24.87 -6.13
N ILE A 98 7.77 -23.89 -6.11
CA ILE A 98 7.46 -22.47 -6.15
C ILE A 98 8.56 -21.73 -6.91
N ASP A 99 8.19 -20.71 -7.68
CA ASP A 99 9.18 -19.83 -8.31
C ASP A 99 9.87 -18.97 -7.22
N PRO A 100 11.20 -19.10 -7.03
CA PRO A 100 11.92 -18.43 -5.95
C PRO A 100 12.07 -16.93 -6.16
N TYR A 101 11.79 -16.41 -7.36
CA TYR A 101 11.81 -14.97 -7.61
C TYR A 101 10.54 -14.29 -7.11
N VAL A 102 9.39 -14.97 -7.06
CA VAL A 102 8.09 -14.36 -6.73
C VAL A 102 7.57 -14.70 -5.32
N CYS A 103 8.48 -15.08 -4.43
CA CYS A 103 8.18 -15.28 -3.01
C CYS A 103 9.31 -14.73 -2.14
N SER A 104 8.95 -14.06 -1.04
CA SER A 104 9.94 -13.55 -0.08
C SER A 104 10.67 -14.69 0.62
N SER A 105 11.88 -14.40 1.10
CA SER A 105 12.69 -15.37 1.83
C SER A 105 12.00 -15.85 3.11
N ASP A 106 11.36 -14.94 3.86
CA ASP A 106 10.60 -15.28 5.06
C ASP A 106 9.43 -16.23 4.77
N PHE A 107 8.65 -15.95 3.72
CA PHE A 107 7.54 -16.82 3.33
C PHE A 107 8.03 -18.22 2.93
N PHE A 108 9.08 -18.29 2.11
CA PHE A 108 9.64 -19.57 1.67
C PHE A 108 10.16 -20.39 2.86
N LEU A 109 10.91 -19.78 3.76
CA LEU A 109 11.53 -20.46 4.91
C LEU A 109 10.47 -20.94 5.92
N ASP A 110 9.48 -20.11 6.23
CA ASP A 110 8.36 -20.49 7.10
C ASP A 110 7.57 -21.67 6.51
N LEU A 111 7.19 -21.58 5.24
CA LEU A 111 6.45 -22.64 4.56
C LEU A 111 7.26 -23.93 4.46
N SER A 112 8.54 -23.84 4.07
CA SER A 112 9.44 -25.00 4.01
C SER A 112 9.57 -25.68 5.38
N SER A 113 9.71 -24.90 6.45
CA SER A 113 9.79 -25.42 7.82
C SER A 113 8.51 -26.15 8.21
N LYS A 114 7.34 -25.57 7.92
CA LYS A 114 6.03 -26.16 8.23
C LYS A 114 5.78 -27.45 7.43
N LEU A 115 6.06 -27.46 6.12
CA LEU A 115 5.88 -28.64 5.26
C LEU A 115 6.83 -29.79 5.61
N SER A 116 8.05 -29.48 6.05
CA SER A 116 9.03 -30.52 6.42
C SER A 116 8.57 -31.41 7.58
N LYS A 117 7.67 -30.92 8.44
CA LYS A 117 7.08 -31.69 9.55
C LYS A 117 6.19 -32.85 9.09
N SER A 118 5.69 -32.78 7.85
CA SER A 118 4.90 -33.83 7.20
C SER A 118 5.71 -34.56 6.13
N SER A 119 7.04 -34.48 6.16
CA SER A 119 7.93 -35.08 5.14
C SER A 119 7.68 -34.59 3.71
N ILE A 120 7.12 -33.38 3.55
CA ILE A 120 6.90 -32.73 2.25
C ILE A 120 8.06 -31.78 1.98
N ARG A 121 8.58 -31.78 0.75
CA ARG A 121 9.69 -30.92 0.34
C ARG A 121 9.17 -29.72 -0.46
N LEU A 122 9.52 -28.52 -0.02
CA LEU A 122 9.38 -27.31 -0.83
C LEU A 122 10.67 -27.07 -1.62
N ILE A 123 10.57 -26.92 -2.94
CA ILE A 123 11.75 -26.68 -3.79
C ILE A 123 11.61 -25.41 -4.63
N PRO A 124 12.73 -24.69 -4.86
CA PRO A 124 12.75 -23.59 -5.80
C PRO A 124 12.70 -24.11 -7.25
N VAL A 125 11.83 -23.52 -8.07
CA VAL A 125 11.72 -23.79 -9.51
C VAL A 125 11.97 -22.49 -10.27
N PRO A 126 13.21 -22.19 -10.70
CA PRO A 126 13.57 -20.90 -11.29
C PRO A 126 12.80 -20.54 -12.56
N ALA A 127 12.36 -21.52 -13.34
CA ALA A 127 11.45 -21.29 -14.44
C ALA A 127 10.03 -21.11 -13.92
N ASN A 128 9.40 -19.97 -14.20
CA ASN A 128 8.01 -19.77 -13.84
C ASN A 128 7.09 -20.63 -14.73
N LEU A 129 6.40 -21.62 -14.15
CA LEU A 129 5.62 -22.59 -14.93
C LEU A 129 4.38 -21.96 -15.58
N VAL A 130 3.88 -20.85 -15.03
CA VAL A 130 2.77 -20.10 -15.63
C VAL A 130 3.26 -19.40 -16.90
N ASP A 131 4.46 -18.81 -16.88
CA ASP A 131 5.03 -18.15 -18.06
C ASP A 131 5.24 -19.13 -19.22
N CYS A 132 5.63 -20.38 -18.93
CA CYS A 132 5.75 -21.45 -19.92
C CYS A 132 4.44 -21.72 -20.70
N ILE A 133 3.29 -21.60 -20.04
CA ILE A 133 1.97 -21.85 -20.66
C ILE A 133 1.29 -20.57 -21.16
N TRP A 134 1.63 -19.41 -20.59
CA TRP A 134 1.18 -18.10 -21.07
C TRP A 134 1.82 -17.78 -22.43
N GLY A 135 3.07 -18.20 -22.61
CA GLY A 135 3.79 -18.13 -23.88
C GLY A 135 3.86 -16.70 -24.41
N THR A 136 3.69 -16.55 -25.72
CA THR A 136 3.82 -15.25 -26.41
C THR A 136 2.68 -14.27 -26.13
N SER A 137 1.62 -14.71 -25.44
CA SER A 137 0.49 -13.84 -25.05
C SER A 137 0.70 -13.16 -23.70
N ARG A 138 1.80 -13.46 -23.00
CA ARG A 138 2.20 -12.74 -21.79
C ARG A 138 2.46 -11.28 -22.14
N PRO A 139 1.85 -10.31 -21.43
CA PRO A 139 2.13 -8.89 -21.64
C PRO A 139 3.63 -8.59 -21.52
N HIS A 140 4.12 -7.65 -22.31
CA HIS A 140 5.49 -7.18 -22.21
C HIS A 140 5.73 -6.48 -20.86
N LEU A 141 6.99 -6.43 -20.45
CA LEU A 141 7.42 -5.58 -19.35
C LEU A 141 7.02 -4.11 -19.64
N PRO A 142 6.55 -3.37 -18.64
CA PRO A 142 6.33 -1.94 -18.77
C PRO A 142 7.58 -1.23 -19.29
N ALA A 143 7.40 -0.29 -20.21
CA ALA A 143 8.47 0.52 -20.80
C ALA A 143 8.31 2.00 -20.46
N ALA A 144 7.80 2.29 -19.25
CA ALA A 144 7.56 3.66 -18.80
C ALA A 144 8.87 4.46 -18.69
N HIS A 145 8.77 5.76 -18.95
CA HIS A 145 9.90 6.68 -18.78
C HIS A 145 10.17 6.93 -17.29
N LEU A 146 11.46 7.00 -16.97
CA LEU A 146 11.93 7.41 -15.65
C LEU A 146 12.06 8.93 -15.59
N PHE A 147 11.79 9.49 -14.42
CA PHE A 147 11.97 10.92 -14.18
C PHE A 147 12.64 11.17 -12.84
N GLN A 148 13.37 12.28 -12.77
CA GLN A 148 14.01 12.72 -11.53
C GLN A 148 12.96 13.32 -10.59
N HIS A 149 12.99 12.92 -9.33
CA HIS A 149 12.31 13.60 -8.23
C HIS A 149 13.25 14.71 -7.72
N SER A 150 13.03 15.94 -8.17
CA SER A 150 13.93 17.08 -7.92
C SER A 150 14.07 17.38 -6.42
N LEU A 151 15.14 18.10 -6.07
CA LEU A 151 15.42 18.47 -4.67
C LEU A 151 14.38 19.41 -4.07
N GLU A 152 13.59 20.11 -4.91
CA GLU A 152 12.47 20.93 -4.44
C GLU A 152 11.38 20.09 -3.73
N PHE A 153 11.30 18.79 -4.05
CA PHE A 153 10.39 17.84 -3.41
C PHE A 153 11.14 16.87 -2.48
N ALA A 154 12.30 16.36 -2.90
CA ALA A 154 13.02 15.34 -2.16
C ALA A 154 13.82 15.89 -0.96
N GLY A 155 14.23 17.16 -0.98
CA GLY A 155 15.00 17.84 0.06
C GLY A 155 16.46 17.38 0.23
N VAL A 156 16.78 16.12 -0.10
CA VAL A 156 18.10 15.52 0.13
C VAL A 156 18.63 14.86 -1.15
N PRO A 157 19.87 15.18 -1.61
CA PRO A 157 20.51 14.52 -2.75
C PRO A 157 20.72 13.02 -2.57
N TRP A 158 20.67 12.27 -3.67
CA TRP A 158 20.84 10.82 -3.65
C TRP A 158 22.21 10.40 -3.10
N GLN A 159 23.26 11.18 -3.36
CA GLN A 159 24.60 10.94 -2.86
C GLN A 159 24.62 10.96 -1.32
N THR A 160 23.93 11.92 -0.71
CA THR A 160 23.80 12.00 0.76
C THR A 160 23.03 10.80 1.30
N LYS A 161 21.95 10.37 0.63
CA LYS A 161 21.19 9.18 1.01
C LYS A 161 22.05 7.91 0.95
N VAL A 162 22.86 7.74 -0.09
CA VAL A 162 23.83 6.62 -0.20
C VAL A 162 24.84 6.65 0.95
N LEU A 163 25.38 7.82 1.29
CA LEU A 163 26.32 7.95 2.42
C LEU A 163 25.67 7.56 3.75
N MET A 164 24.40 7.94 3.98
CA MET A 164 23.63 7.53 5.17
C MET A 164 23.45 6.00 5.22
N VAL A 165 23.16 5.37 4.08
CA VAL A 165 23.06 3.90 3.98
C VAL A 165 24.40 3.24 4.28
N GLN A 166 25.50 3.73 3.70
CA GLN A 166 26.85 3.22 3.97
C GLN A 166 27.24 3.38 5.45
N GLU A 167 26.80 4.45 6.12
CA GLU A 167 27.01 4.62 7.57
C GLU A 167 26.29 3.54 8.38
N LYS A 168 25.04 3.21 8.04
CA LYS A 168 24.31 2.09 8.67
C LYS A 168 24.96 0.74 8.38
N MET A 169 25.46 0.53 7.17
CA MET A 169 26.20 -0.68 6.83
C MET A 169 27.44 -0.85 7.74
N LYS A 170 28.19 0.23 7.97
CA LYS A 170 29.35 0.22 8.88
C LYS A 170 28.97 -0.17 10.32
N SER A 171 27.84 0.31 10.84
CA SER A 171 27.41 -0.01 12.22
C SER A 171 27.10 -1.50 12.42
N VAL A 172 26.67 -2.20 11.37
CA VAL A 172 26.43 -3.65 11.38
C VAL A 172 27.56 -4.47 10.74
N LYS A 173 28.67 -3.80 10.36
CA LYS A 173 29.85 -4.37 9.69
C LYS A 173 29.50 -5.07 8.36
N ALA A 174 28.43 -4.66 7.69
CA ALA A 174 28.07 -5.18 6.37
C ALA A 174 28.93 -4.49 5.30
N GLN A 175 29.45 -5.27 4.36
CA GLN A 175 30.30 -4.77 3.26
C GLN A 175 29.49 -4.54 1.97
N ALA A 176 28.30 -5.14 1.90
CA ALA A 176 27.32 -4.90 0.86
C ALA A 176 25.90 -4.94 1.45
N LEU A 177 25.00 -4.15 0.88
CA LEU A 177 23.56 -4.21 1.11
C LEU A 177 22.86 -4.43 -0.23
N LEU A 178 22.00 -5.43 -0.30
CA LEU A 178 21.03 -5.59 -1.40
C LEU A 178 19.75 -4.82 -1.05
N ILE A 179 19.33 -3.94 -1.95
CA ILE A 179 18.03 -3.27 -1.90
C ILE A 179 17.18 -3.86 -3.03
N SER A 180 16.09 -4.52 -2.65
CA SER A 180 15.20 -5.23 -3.56
C SER A 180 13.81 -4.61 -3.67
N ALA A 181 13.37 -3.84 -2.68
CA ALA A 181 12.10 -3.12 -2.73
C ALA A 181 12.19 -1.92 -3.68
N LEU A 182 11.21 -1.77 -4.58
CA LEU A 182 11.25 -0.77 -5.65
C LEU A 182 11.15 0.68 -5.13
N ASP A 183 10.37 0.88 -4.08
CA ASP A 183 10.19 2.18 -3.42
C ASP A 183 11.47 2.65 -2.73
N GLU A 184 12.25 1.73 -2.16
CA GLU A 184 13.56 2.05 -1.61
C GLU A 184 14.58 2.45 -2.68
N VAL A 185 14.62 1.73 -3.80
CA VAL A 185 15.50 2.10 -4.94
C VAL A 185 15.10 3.47 -5.49
N ALA A 186 13.80 3.71 -5.68
CA ALA A 186 13.26 4.99 -6.13
C ALA A 186 13.61 6.14 -5.17
N TRP A 187 13.43 5.93 -3.86
CA TRP A 187 13.76 6.93 -2.84
C TRP A 187 15.26 7.22 -2.75
N LEU A 188 16.11 6.17 -2.79
CA LEU A 188 17.56 6.29 -2.65
C LEU A 188 18.14 7.17 -3.75
N PHE A 189 17.70 6.98 -4.99
CA PHE A 189 18.21 7.70 -6.15
C PHE A 189 17.45 8.97 -6.51
N ASN A 190 16.36 9.30 -5.81
CA ASN A 190 15.45 10.37 -6.23
C ASN A 190 14.98 10.19 -7.68
N ILE A 191 14.62 8.96 -8.05
CA ILE A 191 14.09 8.62 -9.38
C ILE A 191 12.70 8.04 -9.16
N ARG A 192 11.79 8.28 -10.10
CA ARG A 192 10.46 7.68 -10.14
C ARG A 192 10.19 7.10 -11.52
N GLY A 193 9.20 6.23 -11.59
CA GLY A 193 8.75 5.59 -12.83
C GLY A 193 7.24 5.34 -12.77
N SER A 194 6.74 4.47 -13.64
CA SER A 194 5.33 4.04 -13.63
C SER A 194 5.18 2.59 -14.11
N ASP A 195 6.13 1.74 -13.74
CA ASP A 195 6.07 0.31 -14.09
C ASP A 195 4.98 -0.43 -13.32
N ILE A 196 4.72 0.00 -12.09
CA ILE A 196 3.68 -0.54 -11.22
C ILE A 196 2.46 0.39 -11.27
N PRO A 197 1.25 -0.12 -11.56
CA PRO A 197 0.04 0.68 -11.49
C PRO A 197 -0.09 1.38 -10.13
N TYR A 198 -0.44 2.67 -10.16
CA TYR A 198 -0.68 3.52 -8.98
C TYR A 198 0.54 3.85 -8.11
N THR A 199 1.67 3.20 -8.32
CA THR A 199 2.90 3.39 -7.53
C THR A 199 4.02 3.92 -8.44
N PRO A 200 4.56 5.12 -8.19
CA PRO A 200 5.53 5.75 -9.09
C PRO A 200 6.96 5.16 -8.97
N VAL A 201 7.10 3.86 -9.18
CA VAL A 201 8.35 3.09 -9.06
C VAL A 201 8.69 2.40 -10.39
N PHE A 202 9.89 1.82 -10.46
CA PHE A 202 10.42 1.16 -11.65
C PHE A 202 11.20 -0.09 -11.27
N PHE A 203 11.16 -1.12 -12.13
CA PHE A 203 11.86 -2.39 -11.92
C PHE A 203 13.37 -2.16 -11.84
N ALA A 204 13.92 -2.34 -10.65
CA ALA A 204 15.35 -2.23 -10.40
C ALA A 204 15.77 -2.94 -9.11
N TYR A 205 17.04 -3.34 -9.05
CA TYR A 205 17.73 -3.70 -7.81
C TYR A 205 18.89 -2.76 -7.58
N CYS A 206 19.31 -2.59 -6.33
CA CYS A 206 20.55 -1.88 -6.02
C CYS A 206 21.45 -2.71 -5.10
N ILE A 207 22.75 -2.69 -5.36
CA ILE A 207 23.76 -3.18 -4.44
C ILE A 207 24.65 -2.00 -4.05
N VAL A 208 24.61 -1.62 -2.77
CA VAL A 208 25.47 -0.59 -2.17
C VAL A 208 26.64 -1.30 -1.50
N MET A 209 27.87 -0.86 -1.81
CA MET A 209 29.11 -1.24 -1.14
C MET A 209 29.77 -0.01 -0.54
N ASP A 210 30.81 -0.19 0.28
CA ASP A 210 31.56 0.93 0.88
C ASP A 210 32.17 1.90 -0.16
N SER A 211 32.54 1.39 -1.33
CA SER A 211 33.28 2.14 -2.36
C SER A 211 32.56 2.23 -3.71
N SER A 212 31.41 1.59 -3.88
CA SER A 212 30.70 1.54 -5.16
C SER A 212 29.21 1.32 -4.97
N VAL A 213 28.44 1.74 -5.97
CA VAL A 213 26.99 1.54 -6.04
C VAL A 213 26.66 0.99 -7.41
N SER A 214 25.94 -0.13 -7.44
CA SER A 214 25.45 -0.76 -8.68
C SER A 214 23.93 -0.71 -8.72
N LEU A 215 23.37 -0.23 -9.83
CA LEU A 215 21.94 -0.19 -10.11
C LEU A 215 21.63 -1.14 -11.27
N PHE A 216 20.85 -2.18 -10.99
CA PHE A 216 20.43 -3.19 -11.96
C PHE A 216 19.10 -2.74 -12.56
N ILE A 217 19.12 -2.35 -13.82
CA ILE A 217 17.98 -1.72 -14.48
C ILE A 217 17.94 -2.06 -15.97
N HIS A 218 16.76 -1.99 -16.55
CA HIS A 218 16.53 -2.08 -17.99
C HIS A 218 17.17 -0.88 -18.70
N ALA A 219 18.19 -1.12 -19.53
CA ALA A 219 19.00 -0.07 -20.15
C ALA A 219 18.16 0.86 -21.05
N GLU A 220 17.11 0.32 -21.68
CA GLU A 220 16.15 1.03 -22.50
C GLU A 220 15.36 2.11 -21.74
N LYS A 221 15.32 2.05 -20.39
CA LYS A 221 14.62 3.03 -19.54
C LYS A 221 15.50 4.21 -19.12
N VAL A 222 16.82 4.08 -19.27
CA VAL A 222 17.76 5.08 -18.76
C VAL A 222 18.11 6.06 -19.88
N SER A 223 17.62 7.29 -19.76
CA SER A 223 17.96 8.36 -20.70
C SER A 223 19.41 8.84 -20.52
N ALA A 224 19.94 9.60 -21.49
CA ALA A 224 21.26 10.21 -21.39
C ALA A 224 21.35 11.19 -20.20
N GLU A 225 20.29 11.94 -19.96
CA GLU A 225 20.16 12.88 -18.85
C GLU A 225 20.19 12.15 -17.51
N LEU A 226 19.48 11.02 -17.39
CA LEU A 226 19.46 10.23 -16.17
C LEU A 226 20.82 9.58 -15.91
N LYS A 227 21.48 9.09 -16.96
CA LYS A 227 22.84 8.55 -16.86
C LYS A 227 23.83 9.62 -16.38
N GLN A 228 23.69 10.86 -16.87
CA GLN A 228 24.49 11.99 -16.41
C GLN A 228 24.17 12.34 -14.95
N TYR A 229 22.89 12.35 -14.55
CA TYR A 229 22.46 12.62 -13.18
C TYR A 229 23.04 11.63 -12.15
N LEU A 230 23.18 10.37 -12.55
CA LEU A 230 23.78 9.30 -11.75
C LEU A 230 25.32 9.29 -11.77
N THR A 231 25.93 10.28 -12.43
CA THR A 231 27.38 10.46 -12.51
C THR A 231 27.77 11.78 -11.83
N ASP A 232 28.33 11.70 -10.63
CA ASP A 232 28.90 12.83 -9.89
C ASP A 232 30.45 12.71 -9.86
N PRO A 233 31.21 13.82 -9.84
CA PRO A 233 32.68 13.78 -9.74
C PRO A 233 33.23 12.93 -8.59
N TRP A 234 32.46 12.75 -7.52
CA TRP A 234 32.86 12.01 -6.32
C TRP A 234 32.17 10.65 -6.18
N MET A 235 31.08 10.40 -6.92
CA MET A 235 30.33 9.16 -6.85
C MET A 235 29.62 8.88 -8.18
N THR A 236 29.90 7.72 -8.80
CA THR A 236 29.23 7.29 -10.02
C THR A 236 28.49 5.97 -9.76
N VAL A 237 27.21 5.93 -10.13
CA VAL A 237 26.42 4.69 -10.07
C VAL A 237 26.73 3.85 -11.31
N THR A 238 27.12 2.60 -11.10
CA THR A 238 27.33 1.65 -12.18
C THR A 238 25.98 1.08 -12.61
N LEU A 239 25.63 1.24 -13.89
CA LEU A 239 24.41 0.69 -14.47
C LEU A 239 24.67 -0.73 -14.98
N GLU A 240 23.95 -1.69 -14.42
CA GLU A 240 24.04 -3.10 -14.76
C GLU A 240 22.72 -3.59 -15.38
N PRO A 241 22.71 -4.61 -16.27
CA PRO A 241 21.47 -5.18 -16.78
C PRO A 241 20.59 -5.74 -15.65
N TYR A 242 19.29 -5.48 -15.67
CA TYR A 242 18.35 -5.94 -14.63
C TYR A 242 18.50 -7.42 -14.25
N ASP A 243 18.50 -8.33 -15.25
CA ASP A 243 18.57 -9.78 -15.04
C ASP A 243 19.94 -10.27 -14.51
N SER A 244 20.97 -9.41 -14.50
CA SER A 244 22.32 -9.76 -14.06
C SER A 244 22.49 -9.76 -12.54
N VAL A 245 21.53 -9.24 -11.78
CA VAL A 245 21.62 -9.07 -10.31
C VAL A 245 21.96 -10.37 -9.59
N HIS A 246 21.32 -11.50 -9.96
CA HIS A 246 21.58 -12.78 -9.33
C HIS A 246 23.02 -13.23 -9.56
N LYS A 247 23.49 -13.17 -10.82
CA LYS A 247 24.87 -13.54 -11.18
C LYS A 247 25.88 -12.64 -10.47
N TYR A 248 25.65 -11.32 -10.45
CA TYR A 248 26.49 -10.37 -9.76
C TYR A 248 26.59 -10.69 -8.27
N LEU A 249 25.45 -10.91 -7.61
CA LEU A 249 25.39 -11.23 -6.19
C LEU A 249 26.11 -12.55 -5.86
N THR A 250 25.96 -13.59 -6.68
CA THR A 250 26.70 -14.85 -6.52
C THR A 250 28.22 -14.64 -6.65
N LEU A 251 28.67 -13.84 -7.62
CA LEU A 251 30.09 -13.53 -7.81
C LEU A 251 30.64 -12.71 -6.63
N LEU A 252 29.87 -11.73 -6.16
CA LEU A 252 30.20 -10.92 -4.99
C LEU A 252 30.33 -11.79 -3.73
N ALA A 253 29.37 -12.70 -3.50
CA ALA A 253 29.37 -13.63 -2.37
C ALA A 253 30.51 -14.66 -2.42
N SER A 254 31.09 -14.91 -3.60
CA SER A 254 32.23 -15.82 -3.79
C SER A 254 33.59 -15.17 -3.52
N ARG A 255 33.63 -13.84 -3.33
CA ARG A 255 34.87 -13.10 -3.06
C ARG A 255 35.33 -13.33 -1.63
N LYS A 256 36.62 -13.67 -1.47
CA LYS A 256 37.23 -13.95 -0.15
C LYS A 256 37.28 -12.74 0.78
N ASP A 257 37.29 -11.53 0.23
CA ASP A 257 37.29 -10.28 0.99
C ASP A 257 35.91 -9.88 1.49
N VAL A 258 34.83 -10.53 1.03
CA VAL A 258 33.44 -10.26 1.46
C VAL A 258 33.01 -11.30 2.49
N GLN A 259 32.78 -10.85 3.72
CA GLN A 259 32.44 -11.66 4.88
C GLN A 259 31.02 -11.39 5.39
N ARG A 260 30.39 -10.28 4.98
CA ARG A 260 29.03 -9.93 5.40
C ARG A 260 28.28 -9.16 4.33
N ILE A 261 27.17 -9.73 3.87
CA ILE A 261 26.21 -9.10 2.94
C ILE A 261 24.87 -8.99 3.67
N TRP A 262 24.33 -7.78 3.75
CA TRP A 262 23.03 -7.48 4.31
C TRP A 262 21.94 -7.77 3.28
N ILE A 263 21.03 -8.70 3.60
CA ILE A 263 19.88 -9.10 2.80
C ILE A 263 18.60 -8.86 3.61
N PRO A 264 17.76 -7.88 3.23
CA PRO A 264 16.45 -7.69 3.84
C PRO A 264 15.51 -8.89 3.67
N PRO A 265 14.68 -9.24 4.67
CA PRO A 265 13.85 -10.45 4.67
C PRO A 265 12.77 -10.48 3.57
N GLU A 266 12.29 -9.32 3.14
CA GLU A 266 11.35 -9.14 2.03
C GLU A 266 11.96 -9.50 0.66
N THR A 267 13.29 -9.62 0.58
CA THR A 267 13.99 -10.05 -0.63
C THR A 267 13.49 -11.42 -1.07
N ASN A 268 13.30 -11.60 -2.38
CA ASN A 268 12.90 -12.88 -2.93
C ASN A 268 13.89 -14.01 -2.59
N TYR A 269 13.37 -15.24 -2.50
CA TYR A 269 14.17 -16.39 -2.09
C TYR A 269 15.35 -16.67 -3.03
N ALA A 270 15.24 -16.36 -4.33
CA ALA A 270 16.33 -16.55 -5.29
C ALA A 270 17.57 -15.73 -4.91
N LEU A 271 17.42 -14.41 -4.72
CA LEU A 271 18.54 -13.53 -4.34
C LEU A 271 19.02 -13.78 -2.91
N TYR A 272 18.09 -14.09 -2.01
CA TYR A 272 18.43 -14.52 -0.66
C TYR A 272 19.34 -15.74 -0.67
N SER A 273 18.93 -16.80 -1.37
CA SER A 273 19.65 -18.07 -1.45
C SER A 273 21.01 -17.97 -2.14
N ALA A 274 21.21 -16.99 -3.02
CA ALA A 274 22.47 -16.72 -3.73
C ALA A 274 23.65 -16.34 -2.81
N VAL A 275 23.37 -15.84 -1.60
CA VAL A 275 24.40 -15.48 -0.60
C VAL A 275 24.56 -16.60 0.41
N PRO A 276 25.73 -17.23 0.63
CA PRO A 276 25.89 -18.29 1.62
C PRO A 276 25.50 -17.88 3.04
N GLN A 277 24.87 -18.79 3.79
CA GLN A 277 24.38 -18.54 5.16
C GLN A 277 25.45 -17.94 6.09
N GLN A 278 26.72 -18.32 5.91
CA GLN A 278 27.83 -17.90 6.78
C GLN A 278 28.15 -16.40 6.66
N ILE A 279 27.84 -15.79 5.51
CA ILE A 279 28.09 -14.37 5.24
C ILE A 279 26.80 -13.57 5.07
N ARG A 280 25.63 -14.22 5.17
CA ARG A 280 24.32 -13.59 5.03
C ARG A 280 23.89 -12.97 6.35
N PHE A 281 23.76 -11.64 6.39
CA PHE A 281 23.17 -10.91 7.50
C PHE A 281 21.74 -10.51 7.14
N VAL A 282 20.76 -11.01 7.88
CA VAL A 282 19.33 -10.77 7.62
C VAL A 282 18.80 -9.81 8.67
N ASP A 283 18.38 -8.63 8.22
CA ASP A 283 17.75 -7.58 9.03
C ASP A 283 16.98 -6.65 8.10
N GLN A 284 16.02 -5.87 8.62
CA GLN A 284 15.23 -4.90 7.84
C GLN A 284 16.13 -3.93 7.08
N SER A 285 15.74 -3.50 5.88
CA SER A 285 16.52 -2.49 5.16
C SER A 285 16.63 -1.19 5.97
N PRO A 286 17.82 -0.57 6.07
CA PRO A 286 17.96 0.72 6.75
C PRO A 286 17.21 1.83 6.03
N VAL A 287 16.91 1.66 4.73
CA VAL A 287 16.20 2.65 3.92
C VAL A 287 14.74 2.79 4.36
N LEU A 288 14.10 1.71 4.85
CA LEU A 288 12.72 1.73 5.37
C LEU A 288 12.53 2.82 6.42
N ASN A 289 13.36 2.85 7.46
CA ASN A 289 13.27 3.86 8.51
C ASN A 289 13.69 5.25 8.02
N MET A 290 14.69 5.32 7.14
CA MET A 290 15.16 6.61 6.60
C MET A 290 14.09 7.33 5.79
N LYS A 291 13.30 6.62 4.98
CA LYS A 291 12.22 7.22 4.17
C LYS A 291 10.91 7.39 4.95
N ALA A 292 10.67 6.55 5.96
CA ALA A 292 9.47 6.65 6.80
C ALA A 292 9.42 7.98 7.57
N ILE A 293 10.57 8.55 7.94
CA ILE A 293 10.72 9.85 8.62
C ILE A 293 10.99 10.94 7.58
N LYS A 294 9.99 11.78 7.32
CA LYS A 294 10.05 12.78 6.26
C LYS A 294 10.92 13.96 6.69
N ASN A 295 11.71 14.50 5.77
CA ASN A 295 12.39 15.77 5.99
C ASN A 295 11.42 16.96 5.80
N GLU A 296 11.81 18.16 6.23
CA GLU A 296 10.93 19.33 6.18
C GLU A 296 10.44 19.68 4.77
N THR A 297 11.27 19.47 3.74
CA THR A 297 10.85 19.67 2.34
C THR A 297 9.76 18.68 1.94
N GLU A 298 9.94 17.40 2.28
CA GLU A 298 8.93 16.37 2.02
C GLU A 298 7.63 16.65 2.79
N ILE A 299 7.71 17.05 4.07
CA ILE A 299 6.52 17.38 4.88
C ILE A 299 5.74 18.55 4.27
N ASN A 300 6.42 19.64 3.92
CA ASN A 300 5.76 20.81 3.34
C ASN A 300 5.15 20.50 1.97
N SER A 301 5.82 19.68 1.18
CA SER A 301 5.31 19.18 -0.08
C SER A 301 4.06 18.32 0.12
N MET A 302 4.09 17.37 1.07
CA MET A 302 2.93 16.52 1.37
C MET A 302 1.74 17.32 1.88
N ARG A 303 1.96 18.39 2.67
CA ARG A 303 0.88 19.32 3.06
C ARG A 303 0.20 19.93 1.83
N GLU A 304 0.98 20.46 0.89
CA GLU A 304 0.42 21.04 -0.34
C GLU A 304 -0.28 20.00 -1.22
N ALA A 305 0.24 18.78 -1.33
CA ALA A 305 -0.43 17.67 -2.01
C ALA A 305 -1.81 17.38 -1.41
N HIS A 306 -1.90 17.31 -0.08
CA HIS A 306 -3.18 17.04 0.60
C HIS A 306 -4.16 18.23 0.52
N VAL A 307 -3.68 19.48 0.47
CA VAL A 307 -4.56 20.64 0.24
C VAL A 307 -5.16 20.59 -1.15
N LYS A 308 -4.37 20.31 -2.20
CA LYS A 308 -4.86 20.13 -3.57
C LYS A 308 -5.87 18.98 -3.66
N ASP A 309 -5.56 17.86 -3.03
CA ASP A 309 -6.44 16.69 -3.01
C ASP A 309 -7.76 16.98 -2.28
N SER A 310 -7.69 17.72 -1.18
CA SER A 310 -8.87 18.15 -0.42
C SER A 310 -9.75 19.11 -1.23
N VAL A 311 -9.16 20.00 -2.05
CA VAL A 311 -9.91 20.81 -3.03
C VAL A 311 -10.65 19.92 -4.03
N ALA A 312 -9.97 18.94 -4.63
CA ALA A 312 -10.60 18.01 -5.57
C ALA A 312 -11.76 17.23 -4.94
N LEU A 313 -11.61 16.77 -3.70
CA LEU A 313 -12.67 16.08 -2.95
C LEU A 313 -13.84 17.00 -2.59
N CYS A 314 -13.59 18.25 -2.21
CA CYS A 314 -14.66 19.22 -1.99
C CYS A 314 -15.44 19.50 -3.29
N MET A 315 -14.74 19.65 -4.42
CA MET A 315 -15.38 19.78 -5.74
C MET A 315 -16.22 18.54 -6.07
N PHE A 316 -15.70 17.34 -5.80
CA PHE A 316 -16.40 16.08 -6.02
C PHE A 316 -17.65 15.95 -5.15
N PHE A 317 -17.57 16.17 -3.84
CA PHE A 317 -18.72 15.98 -2.95
C PHE A 317 -19.79 17.03 -3.18
N HIS A 318 -19.41 18.28 -3.46
CA HIS A 318 -20.36 19.30 -3.92
C HIS A 318 -21.06 18.88 -5.22
N TRP A 319 -20.31 18.40 -6.23
CA TRP A 319 -20.87 17.91 -7.48
C TRP A 319 -21.82 16.73 -7.24
N LEU A 320 -21.40 15.75 -6.43
CA LEU A 320 -22.15 14.54 -6.18
C LEU A 320 -23.48 14.84 -5.49
N GLU A 321 -23.46 15.68 -4.46
CA GLU A 321 -24.67 16.10 -3.74
C GLU A 321 -25.66 16.78 -4.69
N LYS A 322 -25.19 17.70 -5.55
CA LYS A 322 -25.99 18.35 -6.57
C LYS A 322 -26.59 17.36 -7.58
N GLN A 323 -25.79 16.39 -8.05
CA GLN A 323 -26.25 15.38 -8.99
C GLN A 323 -27.36 14.50 -8.40
N ILE A 324 -27.23 14.12 -7.13
CA ILE A 324 -28.17 13.23 -6.45
C ILE A 324 -29.45 13.96 -6.02
N LEU A 325 -29.32 15.14 -5.41
CA LEU A 325 -30.43 15.84 -4.76
C LEU A 325 -31.15 16.87 -5.66
N GLU A 326 -30.46 17.51 -6.59
CA GLU A 326 -31.05 18.58 -7.41
C GLU A 326 -31.32 18.13 -8.85
N VAL A 327 -30.32 17.50 -9.47
CA VAL A 327 -30.41 17.08 -10.89
C VAL A 327 -31.10 15.73 -11.03
N HIS A 328 -31.01 14.87 -10.01
CA HIS A 328 -31.46 13.48 -10.02
C HIS A 328 -30.87 12.68 -11.21
N SER A 329 -29.58 12.86 -11.47
CA SER A 329 -28.90 12.15 -12.55
C SER A 329 -28.52 10.72 -12.16
N CYS A 330 -28.30 9.87 -13.17
CA CYS A 330 -27.87 8.50 -12.97
C CYS A 330 -26.36 8.44 -12.72
N VAL A 331 -25.94 8.78 -11.50
CA VAL A 331 -24.56 8.57 -11.05
C VAL A 331 -24.40 7.12 -10.62
N THR A 332 -23.39 6.44 -11.16
CA THR A 332 -23.00 5.08 -10.81
C THR A 332 -21.65 5.04 -10.10
N GLU A 333 -21.33 3.94 -9.44
CA GLU A 333 -20.04 3.74 -8.77
C GLU A 333 -18.84 4.02 -9.69
N LEU A 334 -18.86 3.48 -10.93
CA LEU A 334 -17.83 3.74 -11.94
C LEU A 334 -17.75 5.21 -12.31
N SER A 335 -18.88 5.85 -12.62
CA SER A 335 -18.87 7.27 -13.01
C SER A 335 -18.45 8.19 -11.86
N ALA A 336 -18.71 7.81 -10.60
CA ALA A 336 -18.24 8.54 -9.43
C ALA A 336 -16.72 8.40 -9.27
N ALA A 337 -16.16 7.20 -9.48
CA ALA A 337 -14.72 6.96 -9.48
C ALA A 337 -14.01 7.76 -10.60
N GLU A 338 -14.56 7.74 -11.81
CA GLU A 338 -14.07 8.55 -12.94
C GLU A 338 -14.12 10.05 -12.62
N LYS A 339 -15.18 10.51 -11.95
CA LYS A 339 -15.38 11.92 -11.66
C LYS A 339 -14.41 12.46 -10.60
N ILE A 340 -14.11 11.70 -9.54
CA ILE A 340 -13.11 12.14 -8.58
C ILE A 340 -11.71 12.20 -9.23
N GLU A 341 -11.38 11.25 -10.11
CA GLU A 341 -10.12 11.30 -10.87
C GLU A 341 -10.06 12.52 -11.81
N GLU A 342 -11.17 12.88 -12.45
CA GLU A 342 -11.28 14.11 -13.26
C GLU A 342 -10.91 15.35 -12.42
N PHE A 343 -11.48 15.50 -11.23
CA PHE A 343 -11.19 16.64 -10.35
C PHE A 343 -9.75 16.64 -9.83
N ARG A 344 -9.17 15.47 -9.56
CA ARG A 344 -7.74 15.34 -9.20
C ARG A 344 -6.82 15.70 -10.37
N ARG A 345 -7.18 15.32 -11.59
CA ARG A 345 -6.42 15.67 -12.81
C ARG A 345 -6.35 17.17 -13.07
N MET A 346 -7.31 17.93 -12.56
CA MET A 346 -7.28 19.40 -12.62
C MET A 346 -6.29 20.02 -11.62
N GLN A 347 -5.81 19.27 -10.64
CA GLN A 347 -4.87 19.78 -9.64
C GLN A 347 -3.42 19.77 -10.17
N PRO A 348 -2.61 20.79 -9.84
CA PRO A 348 -1.20 20.82 -10.23
C PRO A 348 -0.42 19.62 -9.71
N LEU A 349 0.54 19.15 -10.52
CA LEU A 349 1.47 18.07 -10.20
C LEU A 349 0.86 16.67 -10.08
N PHE A 350 -0.42 16.47 -10.43
CA PHE A 350 -1.06 15.16 -10.41
C PHE A 350 -0.43 14.19 -11.43
N LEU A 351 -0.10 12.98 -10.97
CA LEU A 351 0.49 11.90 -11.74
C LEU A 351 -0.51 10.79 -12.08
N GLY A 352 -1.54 10.61 -11.25
CA GLY A 352 -2.50 9.52 -11.34
C GLY A 352 -3.04 9.15 -9.97
N PRO A 353 -4.00 8.22 -9.86
CA PRO A 353 -4.47 7.74 -8.57
C PRO A 353 -3.39 6.94 -7.83
N SER A 354 -3.38 7.00 -6.49
CA SER A 354 -2.42 6.25 -5.63
C SER A 354 -2.82 4.80 -5.37
N PHE A 355 -4.06 4.45 -5.69
CA PHE A 355 -4.60 3.09 -5.74
C PHE A 355 -5.90 3.08 -6.57
N GLU A 356 -6.44 1.90 -6.82
CA GLU A 356 -7.73 1.76 -7.52
C GLU A 356 -8.87 2.28 -6.64
N THR A 357 -9.56 3.33 -7.07
CA THR A 357 -10.63 3.98 -6.29
C THR A 357 -11.75 3.00 -5.91
N ILE A 358 -12.04 2.94 -4.62
CA ILE A 358 -13.18 2.23 -4.06
C ILE A 358 -14.36 3.20 -4.03
N SER A 359 -15.27 3.04 -4.99
CA SER A 359 -16.53 3.77 -5.07
C SER A 359 -17.66 2.77 -4.85
N ALA A 360 -18.28 2.80 -3.67
CA ALA A 360 -19.15 1.72 -3.22
C ALA A 360 -20.46 2.23 -2.63
N CYS A 361 -21.60 1.76 -3.16
CA CYS A 361 -22.93 2.13 -2.69
C CYS A 361 -23.65 0.96 -2.02
N GLY A 362 -24.30 1.23 -0.88
CA GLY A 362 -25.07 0.26 -0.11
C GLY A 362 -24.25 -1.00 0.20
N SER A 363 -24.78 -2.17 -0.16
CA SER A 363 -24.17 -3.46 0.14
C SER A 363 -22.75 -3.65 -0.43
N ASN A 364 -22.39 -2.94 -1.50
CA ASN A 364 -21.03 -3.02 -2.05
C ASN A 364 -20.00 -2.41 -1.07
N ALA A 365 -20.40 -1.41 -0.27
CA ALA A 365 -19.53 -0.78 0.72
C ALA A 365 -19.16 -1.73 1.88
N SER A 366 -19.90 -2.84 2.09
CA SER A 366 -19.52 -3.84 3.10
C SER A 366 -18.32 -4.70 2.68
N ILE A 367 -17.86 -4.60 1.43
CA ILE A 367 -16.69 -5.31 0.92
C ILE A 367 -15.49 -4.37 1.03
N ILE A 368 -14.59 -4.63 1.99
CA ILE A 368 -13.50 -3.72 2.39
C ILE A 368 -12.68 -3.22 1.18
N HIS A 369 -12.25 -4.13 0.30
CA HIS A 369 -11.51 -3.82 -0.93
C HIS A 369 -12.40 -3.98 -2.18
N TYR A 370 -13.62 -3.45 -2.14
CA TYR A 370 -14.54 -3.45 -3.28
C TYR A 370 -13.93 -2.71 -4.46
N LYS A 371 -14.11 -3.25 -5.66
CA LYS A 371 -13.73 -2.59 -6.92
C LYS A 371 -14.91 -2.66 -7.87
N PRO A 372 -15.49 -1.51 -8.27
CA PRO A 372 -16.59 -1.52 -9.21
C PRO A 372 -16.13 -2.05 -10.56
N THR A 373 -16.86 -3.02 -11.11
CA THR A 373 -16.69 -3.50 -12.50
C THR A 373 -17.95 -3.18 -13.29
N LYS A 374 -17.91 -3.33 -14.63
CA LYS A 374 -19.10 -3.12 -15.47
C LYS A 374 -20.28 -4.00 -15.03
N GLU A 375 -19.99 -5.19 -14.50
CA GLU A 375 -20.99 -6.17 -14.05
C GLU A 375 -21.50 -5.89 -12.63
N THR A 376 -20.74 -5.17 -11.80
CA THR A 376 -21.14 -4.85 -10.42
C THR A 376 -21.48 -3.37 -10.21
N ASN A 377 -21.39 -2.55 -11.26
CA ASN A 377 -21.62 -1.11 -11.23
C ASN A 377 -23.07 -0.79 -10.81
N VAL A 378 -23.23 -0.30 -9.58
CA VAL A 378 -24.54 0.09 -9.04
C VAL A 378 -24.75 1.60 -9.17
N GLN A 379 -26.00 2.02 -9.37
CA GLN A 379 -26.39 3.43 -9.32
C GLN A 379 -26.43 3.91 -7.86
N LEU A 380 -25.83 5.07 -7.59
CA LEU A 380 -25.88 5.72 -6.30
C LEU A 380 -27.31 6.16 -5.98
N ASN A 381 -27.68 6.03 -4.71
CA ASN A 381 -28.99 6.42 -4.20
C ASN A 381 -28.85 7.37 -3.01
N ALA A 382 -29.72 8.37 -2.91
CA ALA A 382 -29.77 9.28 -1.77
C ALA A 382 -30.00 8.55 -0.44
N ASN A 383 -30.78 7.46 -0.45
CA ASN A 383 -31.16 6.68 0.73
C ASN A 383 -30.25 5.49 1.06
N GLN A 384 -29.03 5.46 0.50
CA GLN A 384 -28.01 4.45 0.80
C GLN A 384 -26.69 5.13 1.15
N LEU A 385 -25.89 4.47 1.99
CA LEU A 385 -24.52 4.92 2.22
C LEU A 385 -23.72 4.82 0.93
N PHE A 386 -22.92 5.84 0.67
CA PHE A 386 -21.90 5.88 -0.35
C PHE A 386 -20.54 6.04 0.34
N LEU A 387 -19.67 5.06 0.16
CA LEU A 387 -18.29 5.07 0.62
C LEU A 387 -17.40 5.36 -0.59
N LEU A 388 -16.62 6.42 -0.49
CA LEU A 388 -15.55 6.73 -1.43
C LEU A 388 -14.23 6.68 -0.69
N ASP A 389 -13.39 5.74 -1.09
CA ASP A 389 -11.99 5.66 -0.68
C ASP A 389 -11.11 5.79 -1.93
N SER A 390 -10.25 6.81 -1.92
CA SER A 390 -9.51 7.21 -3.09
C SER A 390 -8.34 8.12 -2.73
N GLY A 391 -7.26 8.04 -3.49
CA GLY A 391 -6.08 8.90 -3.32
C GLY A 391 -5.42 9.30 -4.63
N GLY A 392 -4.48 10.24 -4.55
CA GLY A 392 -3.71 10.75 -5.68
C GLY A 392 -2.20 10.65 -5.46
N GLN A 393 -1.47 10.36 -6.53
CA GLN A 393 -0.05 10.59 -6.66
C GLN A 393 0.17 11.98 -7.23
N TYR A 394 1.02 12.75 -6.57
CA TYR A 394 1.50 14.05 -7.02
C TYR A 394 3.02 14.07 -6.93
N TYR A 395 3.71 14.90 -7.73
CA TYR A 395 5.17 15.06 -7.58
C TYR A 395 5.55 15.46 -6.14
N ASP A 396 4.69 16.21 -5.46
CA ASP A 396 4.88 16.71 -4.11
C ASP A 396 4.21 15.85 -3.02
N GLY A 397 3.65 14.68 -3.33
CA GLY A 397 3.15 13.79 -2.29
C GLY A 397 2.20 12.68 -2.75
N THR A 398 1.87 11.80 -1.83
CA THR A 398 0.85 10.75 -2.01
C THR A 398 -0.28 11.03 -1.04
N THR A 399 -1.54 10.89 -1.47
CA THR A 399 -2.71 11.05 -0.60
C THR A 399 -3.50 9.76 -0.49
N ASP A 400 -4.21 9.66 0.64
CA ASP A 400 -5.15 8.58 0.95
C ASP A 400 -6.27 9.13 1.84
N VAL A 401 -7.52 8.82 1.49
CA VAL A 401 -8.69 9.40 2.13
C VAL A 401 -9.97 8.67 1.77
N THR A 402 -10.65 8.23 2.84
CA THR A 402 -11.99 7.71 2.80
C THR A 402 -13.01 8.67 3.44
N ARG A 403 -14.14 8.88 2.75
CA ARG A 403 -15.36 9.45 3.32
C ARG A 403 -16.55 8.55 3.04
N THR A 404 -17.41 8.42 4.06
CA THR A 404 -18.72 7.78 3.92
C THR A 404 -19.81 8.84 4.09
N MET A 405 -20.75 8.89 3.15
CA MET A 405 -21.85 9.86 3.10
C MET A 405 -23.19 9.20 2.81
N MET A 406 -24.29 9.84 3.18
CA MET A 406 -25.65 9.45 2.83
C MET A 406 -26.47 10.72 2.63
N PHE A 407 -27.25 10.83 1.56
CA PHE A 407 -27.89 12.10 1.23
C PHE A 407 -29.25 12.30 1.91
N ASP A 408 -29.99 11.22 2.17
CA ASP A 408 -31.31 11.22 2.80
C ASP A 408 -31.56 9.95 3.64
N GLY A 409 -32.45 10.01 4.64
CA GLY A 409 -33.06 8.81 5.25
C GLY A 409 -32.17 7.91 6.12
N ALA A 410 -31.05 8.39 6.66
CA ALA A 410 -30.18 7.58 7.52
C ALA A 410 -30.91 7.07 8.79
N SER A 411 -30.93 5.74 8.97
CA SER A 411 -31.52 5.10 10.15
C SER A 411 -30.68 5.35 11.41
N GLU A 412 -31.32 5.25 12.57
CA GLU A 412 -30.62 5.41 13.86
C GLU A 412 -29.44 4.43 14.02
N PHE A 413 -29.62 3.19 13.56
CA PHE A 413 -28.57 2.17 13.61
C PHE A 413 -27.37 2.52 12.71
N VAL A 414 -27.61 3.06 11.51
CA VAL A 414 -26.54 3.55 10.63
C VAL A 414 -25.78 4.70 11.28
N LYS A 415 -26.48 5.65 11.89
CA LYS A 415 -25.86 6.78 12.59
C LYS A 415 -25.09 6.37 13.84
N ASP A 416 -25.59 5.40 14.61
CA ASP A 416 -24.87 4.82 15.76
C ASP A 416 -23.55 4.18 15.30
N CYS A 417 -23.58 3.33 14.27
CA CYS A 417 -22.37 2.72 13.70
C CYS A 417 -21.38 3.77 13.19
N TYR A 418 -21.87 4.77 12.44
CA TYR A 418 -21.03 5.87 11.91
C TYR A 418 -20.38 6.66 13.04
N THR A 419 -21.15 6.99 14.07
CA THR A 419 -20.67 7.75 15.22
C THR A 419 -19.62 6.96 15.99
N ARG A 420 -19.75 5.65 16.14
CA ARG A 420 -18.74 4.79 16.78
C ARG A 420 -17.43 4.73 16.00
N VAL A 421 -17.51 4.60 14.67
CA VAL A 421 -16.32 4.69 13.80
C VAL A 421 -15.65 6.06 13.97
N LEU A 422 -16.43 7.14 13.97
CA LEU A 422 -15.91 8.49 14.19
C LEU A 422 -15.27 8.65 15.57
N LYS A 423 -15.87 8.12 16.63
CA LYS A 423 -15.29 8.11 17.98
C LYS A 423 -13.95 7.39 18.00
N GLY A 424 -13.84 6.25 17.32
CA GLY A 424 -12.58 5.54 17.14
C GLY A 424 -11.51 6.39 16.43
N HIS A 425 -11.90 7.05 15.34
CA HIS A 425 -11.03 7.93 14.58
C HIS A 425 -10.50 9.08 15.45
N ILE A 426 -11.40 9.77 16.16
CA ILE A 426 -11.06 10.88 17.06
C ILE A 426 -10.18 10.39 18.22
N ALA A 427 -10.49 9.25 18.82
CA ALA A 427 -9.75 8.71 19.96
C ALA A 427 -8.26 8.50 19.63
N LEU A 428 -7.95 8.04 18.42
CA LEU A 428 -6.55 7.91 17.98
C LEU A 428 -5.98 9.25 17.49
N ALA A 429 -6.72 10.02 16.70
CA ALA A 429 -6.25 11.28 16.12
C ALA A 429 -6.00 12.39 17.17
N SER A 430 -6.66 12.33 18.34
CA SER A 430 -6.48 13.27 19.45
C SER A 430 -5.47 12.80 20.50
N LEU A 431 -4.85 11.63 20.30
CA LEU A 431 -3.96 11.05 21.29
C LEU A 431 -2.66 11.85 21.44
N ILE A 432 -2.22 11.98 22.69
CA ILE A 432 -0.86 12.40 23.06
C ILE A 432 -0.15 11.16 23.63
N PHE A 433 0.97 10.75 23.04
CA PHE A 433 1.63 9.48 23.37
C PHE A 433 3.16 9.62 23.37
N PRO A 434 3.92 8.78 24.09
CA PRO A 434 5.38 8.87 24.13
C PRO A 434 6.04 8.61 22.76
N ASP A 435 7.18 9.27 22.49
CA ASP A 435 8.04 8.93 21.34
C ASP A 435 8.43 7.45 21.35
N LYS A 436 8.57 6.85 20.16
CA LYS A 436 8.90 5.43 19.97
C LYS A 436 7.84 4.45 20.47
N CYS A 437 6.62 4.92 20.72
CA CYS A 437 5.51 4.01 21.01
C CYS A 437 5.31 3.04 19.83
N SER A 438 5.23 1.75 20.14
CA SER A 438 4.93 0.68 19.19
C SER A 438 3.85 -0.23 19.81
N GLY A 439 2.86 -0.61 19.01
CA GLY A 439 1.74 -1.44 19.47
C GLY A 439 0.72 -0.72 20.38
N GLY A 440 -0.43 -1.35 20.60
CA GLY A 440 -1.49 -0.89 21.53
C GLY A 440 -2.33 0.29 21.07
N LEU A 441 -1.80 1.18 20.22
CA LEU A 441 -2.51 2.36 19.72
C LEU A 441 -3.77 2.02 18.90
N ASP A 442 -3.74 0.90 18.17
CA ASP A 442 -4.86 0.39 17.37
C ASP A 442 -6.15 0.19 18.20
N SER A 443 -6.04 -0.18 19.48
CA SER A 443 -7.20 -0.42 20.35
C SER A 443 -8.00 0.85 20.66
N PHE A 444 -7.40 2.05 20.57
CA PHE A 444 -8.12 3.30 20.77
C PHE A 444 -9.18 3.51 19.69
N ALA A 445 -8.90 3.10 18.45
CA ALA A 445 -9.83 3.21 17.34
C ALA A 445 -10.94 2.14 17.37
N ARG A 446 -10.70 1.00 18.02
CA ARG A 446 -11.68 -0.11 18.12
C ARG A 446 -12.63 0.01 19.31
N ARG A 447 -12.20 0.65 20.39
CA ARG A 447 -12.89 0.64 21.69
C ARG A 447 -14.39 0.91 21.57
N SER A 448 -14.81 1.95 20.84
CA SER A 448 -16.23 2.34 20.78
C SER A 448 -17.10 1.32 20.03
N LEU A 449 -16.52 0.56 19.11
CA LEU A 449 -17.18 -0.57 18.43
C LEU A 449 -17.23 -1.80 19.34
N TRP A 450 -16.13 -2.14 20.01
CA TRP A 450 -16.04 -3.28 20.93
C TRP A 450 -17.03 -3.19 22.09
N GLU A 451 -17.30 -2.00 22.61
CA GLU A 451 -18.33 -1.77 23.64
C GLU A 451 -19.72 -2.25 23.21
N ASN A 452 -19.94 -2.52 21.90
CA ASN A 452 -21.19 -3.06 21.34
C ASN A 452 -20.99 -4.38 20.57
N GLY A 453 -19.86 -5.07 20.78
CA GLY A 453 -19.56 -6.34 20.11
C GLY A 453 -19.34 -6.21 18.60
N LEU A 454 -18.98 -5.01 18.12
CA LEU A 454 -18.65 -4.74 16.72
C LEU A 454 -17.13 -4.64 16.54
N ASP A 455 -16.63 -4.88 15.32
CA ASP A 455 -15.21 -4.73 14.97
C ASP A 455 -15.03 -4.53 13.45
N TYR A 456 -13.79 -4.31 13.00
CA TYR A 456 -13.40 -4.27 11.58
C TYR A 456 -12.17 -5.13 11.27
N ALA A 457 -12.22 -5.85 10.16
CA ALA A 457 -11.23 -6.88 9.79
C ALA A 457 -10.02 -6.35 9.00
N HIS A 458 -9.51 -5.17 9.37
CA HIS A 458 -8.28 -4.59 8.82
C HIS A 458 -7.51 -3.79 9.88
N GLY A 459 -6.28 -3.37 9.58
CA GLY A 459 -5.51 -2.47 10.46
C GLY A 459 -6.16 -1.08 10.54
N THR A 460 -5.90 -0.34 11.62
CA THR A 460 -6.39 1.03 11.80
C THR A 460 -5.65 2.06 10.94
N GLY A 461 -4.48 1.73 10.40
CA GLY A 461 -3.80 2.59 9.42
C GLY A 461 -2.37 2.15 9.12
N HIS A 462 -1.72 2.87 8.22
CA HIS A 462 -0.41 2.56 7.65
C HIS A 462 0.39 3.83 7.39
N GLY A 463 1.70 3.72 7.15
CA GLY A 463 2.49 4.84 6.66
C GLY A 463 2.15 5.20 5.22
N VAL A 464 2.45 6.45 4.84
CA VAL A 464 2.26 6.96 3.47
C VAL A 464 3.57 7.54 2.95
N GLY A 465 3.99 7.10 1.76
CA GLY A 465 5.23 7.52 1.11
C GLY A 465 5.12 8.85 0.38
N MET A 466 6.25 9.50 0.14
CA MET A 466 6.35 10.79 -0.56
C MET A 466 6.50 10.58 -2.09
N CYS A 467 5.39 10.72 -2.83
CA CYS A 467 5.31 10.37 -4.26
C CYS A 467 5.86 8.94 -4.46
N LEU A 468 5.35 7.98 -3.69
CA LEU A 468 5.85 6.60 -3.55
C LEU A 468 4.65 5.67 -3.26
N VAL A 469 4.86 4.52 -2.61
CA VAL A 469 3.78 3.64 -2.16
C VAL A 469 2.82 4.36 -1.21
N VAL A 470 1.52 4.12 -1.38
CA VAL A 470 0.49 4.62 -0.47
C VAL A 470 0.51 3.85 0.86
N HIS A 471 0.80 2.55 0.80
CA HIS A 471 1.06 1.71 1.97
C HIS A 471 2.57 1.58 2.23
N GLU A 472 3.11 2.50 3.01
CA GLU A 472 4.53 2.55 3.36
C GLU A 472 4.79 1.97 4.76
N GLY A 473 5.57 0.89 4.82
CA GLY A 473 6.13 0.39 6.08
C GLY A 473 7.31 1.24 6.60
N PRO A 474 7.80 0.97 7.82
CA PRO A 474 7.38 -0.12 8.71
C PRO A 474 6.31 0.30 9.73
N SER A 475 5.94 1.58 9.78
CA SER A 475 4.96 2.09 10.74
C SER A 475 3.52 1.87 10.30
N GLY A 476 2.65 1.56 11.26
CA GLY A 476 1.21 1.43 11.06
C GLY A 476 0.50 1.05 12.36
N PHE A 477 -0.82 0.95 12.30
CA PHE A 477 -1.69 0.54 13.41
C PHE A 477 -2.42 -0.74 13.02
N GLY A 478 -2.19 -1.85 13.73
CA GLY A 478 -2.90 -3.09 13.47
C GLY A 478 -2.71 -4.14 14.56
N THR A 479 -3.69 -5.03 14.70
CA THR A 479 -3.67 -6.19 15.61
C THR A 479 -2.73 -7.30 15.12
N ILE A 480 -2.50 -7.37 13.81
CA ILE A 480 -1.54 -8.25 13.15
C ILE A 480 -0.68 -7.35 12.27
N SER A 481 0.49 -6.94 12.75
CA SER A 481 1.41 -6.13 11.95
C SER A 481 1.97 -7.01 10.82
N ARG A 482 1.41 -6.90 9.61
CA ARG A 482 1.97 -7.52 8.39
C ARG A 482 3.30 -6.86 7.99
N ALA A 483 3.46 -5.57 8.32
CA ALA A 483 4.78 -4.95 8.40
C ALA A 483 5.45 -5.44 9.70
N GLY A 484 6.68 -5.96 9.63
CA GLY A 484 7.42 -6.34 10.82
C GLY A 484 7.38 -5.24 11.88
N PHE A 485 7.42 -5.61 13.16
CA PHE A 485 7.46 -4.65 14.26
C PHE A 485 8.45 -3.53 13.92
N ASN A 486 7.96 -2.29 13.76
CA ASN A 486 8.84 -1.15 13.67
C ASN A 486 9.60 -1.05 15.00
N ALA A 487 10.83 -1.56 15.01
CA ALA A 487 11.68 -1.61 16.19
C ALA A 487 12.02 -0.20 16.72
N GLU A 488 11.90 0.83 15.90
CA GLU A 488 12.08 2.23 16.31
C GLU A 488 10.80 2.89 16.83
N GLY A 489 9.64 2.26 16.64
CA GLY A 489 8.33 2.81 16.98
C GLY A 489 7.94 4.05 16.16
N ILE A 490 6.82 4.66 16.51
CA ILE A 490 6.36 5.89 15.84
C ILE A 490 7.24 7.07 16.25
N ARG A 491 7.71 7.82 15.25
CA ARG A 491 8.63 8.96 15.40
C ARG A 491 8.01 10.24 14.83
N PRO A 492 8.47 11.44 15.27
CA PRO A 492 8.16 12.69 14.61
C PRO A 492 8.44 12.62 13.10
N ASN A 493 7.65 13.37 12.33
CA ASN A 493 7.74 13.50 10.88
C ASN A 493 7.40 12.23 10.09
N MET A 494 6.85 11.20 10.74
CA MET A 494 6.15 10.13 10.03
C MET A 494 4.78 10.63 9.55
N VAL A 495 4.32 10.12 8.41
CA VAL A 495 2.95 10.34 7.90
C VAL A 495 2.22 9.02 7.93
N LEU A 496 1.10 8.96 8.66
CA LEU A 496 0.31 7.75 8.91
C LEU A 496 -1.18 8.01 8.64
N THR A 497 -1.91 7.03 8.13
CA THR A 497 -3.38 7.06 8.06
C THR A 497 -4.01 6.67 9.40
N ILE A 498 -5.21 7.18 9.67
CA ILE A 498 -6.12 6.68 10.70
C ILE A 498 -7.47 6.45 10.02
N GLU A 499 -7.85 5.20 9.85
CA GLU A 499 -8.93 4.75 8.97
C GLU A 499 -9.85 3.68 9.58
N PRO A 500 -10.36 3.82 10.82
CA PRO A 500 -11.28 2.83 11.36
C PRO A 500 -12.54 2.69 10.49
N GLY A 501 -13.15 1.51 10.55
CA GLY A 501 -14.35 1.21 9.80
C GLY A 501 -15.33 0.30 10.53
N PHE A 502 -16.45 0.04 9.88
CA PHE A 502 -17.41 -0.99 10.26
C PHE A 502 -18.14 -1.46 9.01
N TYR A 503 -18.25 -2.77 8.84
CA TYR A 503 -18.80 -3.38 7.63
C TYR A 503 -19.87 -4.39 8.03
N LYS A 504 -21.12 -4.10 7.65
CA LYS A 504 -22.23 -5.00 7.87
C LYS A 504 -22.53 -5.75 6.58
N ASP A 505 -22.19 -7.03 6.58
CA ASP A 505 -22.26 -7.89 5.40
C ASP A 505 -23.57 -7.77 4.64
N ASN A 506 -23.47 -7.49 3.34
CA ASN A 506 -24.59 -7.35 2.40
C ASN A 506 -25.53 -6.16 2.68
N GLU A 507 -25.19 -5.26 3.60
CA GLU A 507 -26.01 -4.09 3.94
C GLU A 507 -25.28 -2.77 3.61
N PHE A 508 -24.19 -2.48 4.33
CA PHE A 508 -23.42 -1.26 4.15
C PHE A 508 -22.01 -1.37 4.74
N GLY A 509 -21.15 -0.40 4.42
CA GLY A 509 -19.88 -0.20 5.09
C GLY A 509 -19.63 1.27 5.37
N ILE A 510 -18.83 1.51 6.40
CA ILE A 510 -18.42 2.83 6.86
C ILE A 510 -16.92 2.78 7.07
N ARG A 511 -16.21 3.78 6.56
CA ARG A 511 -14.82 4.08 6.90
C ARG A 511 -14.62 5.59 6.91
N ILE A 512 -13.82 6.06 7.86
CA ILE A 512 -13.47 7.47 8.01
C ILE A 512 -11.96 7.54 8.14
N GLU A 513 -11.33 8.12 7.13
CA GLU A 513 -9.88 8.11 7.00
C GLU A 513 -9.30 9.47 6.72
N ASN A 514 -8.18 9.74 7.40
CA ASN A 514 -7.32 10.88 7.15
C ASN A 514 -5.86 10.44 7.23
N ALA A 515 -5.00 11.05 6.43
CA ALA A 515 -3.56 11.06 6.66
C ALA A 515 -3.19 12.12 7.70
N TYR A 516 -2.25 11.78 8.57
CA TYR A 516 -1.76 12.60 9.67
C TYR A 516 -0.23 12.67 9.67
N LEU A 517 0.29 13.87 9.94
CA LEU A 517 1.69 14.07 10.30
C LEU A 517 1.87 13.87 11.81
N VAL A 518 2.84 13.05 12.18
CA VAL A 518 3.26 12.90 13.57
C VAL A 518 4.15 14.07 13.97
N LYS A 519 3.76 14.82 15.00
CA LYS A 519 4.52 15.96 15.53
C LYS A 519 4.95 15.75 16.96
N LYS A 520 6.02 16.43 17.36
CA LYS A 520 6.34 16.63 18.77
C LYS A 520 5.30 17.55 19.41
N MET A 521 4.80 17.16 20.58
CA MET A 521 3.91 17.99 21.37
C MET A 521 4.69 19.15 21.98
N THR A 522 4.23 20.39 21.78
CA THR A 522 4.98 21.60 22.18
C THR A 522 4.82 21.94 23.67
N ALA A 523 3.77 21.46 24.34
CA ALA A 523 3.44 21.81 25.72
C ALA A 523 3.19 20.58 26.59
N MET A 524 4.17 20.21 27.42
CA MET A 524 3.99 19.33 28.57
C MET A 524 4.87 19.86 29.73
N PRO A 525 4.30 20.59 30.70
CA PRO A 525 5.07 21.23 31.76
C PRO A 525 5.58 20.27 32.86
N ALA A 526 5.31 18.97 32.77
CA ALA A 526 5.48 18.02 33.89
C ALA A 526 6.45 16.85 33.63
N SER A 527 7.06 16.72 32.43
CA SER A 527 8.07 15.70 32.14
C SER A 527 9.10 16.21 31.13
N ASP A 528 10.35 15.73 31.24
CA ASP A 528 11.42 15.92 30.26
C ASP A 528 11.27 14.97 29.04
N ASP A 529 10.32 14.04 29.07
CA ASP A 529 10.08 13.06 27.99
C ASP A 529 9.46 13.71 26.75
N VAL A 530 9.85 13.21 25.56
CA VAL A 530 9.25 13.63 24.29
C VAL A 530 7.93 12.92 24.09
N TYR A 531 6.85 13.70 23.97
CA TYR A 531 5.53 13.23 23.56
C TYR A 531 5.21 13.66 22.14
N LEU A 532 4.40 12.85 21.48
CA LEU A 532 3.95 13.00 20.11
C LEU A 532 2.44 13.24 20.06
N CYS A 533 1.99 13.87 18.98
CA CYS A 533 0.59 14.07 18.63
C CYS A 533 0.42 14.04 17.10
N PHE A 534 -0.83 14.05 16.63
CA PHE A 534 -1.15 14.05 15.21
C PHE A 534 -1.61 15.44 14.71
N GLU A 535 -1.15 15.83 13.53
CA GLU A 535 -1.64 16.97 12.76
C GLU A 535 -2.30 16.45 11.47
N PRO A 536 -3.59 16.74 11.20
CA PRO A 536 -4.24 16.25 9.99
C PRO A 536 -3.61 16.88 8.75
N LEU A 537 -3.28 16.05 7.75
CA LEU A 537 -2.95 16.48 6.41
C LEU A 537 -4.21 16.52 5.54
N THR A 538 -5.06 15.49 5.65
CA THR A 538 -6.36 15.45 4.96
C THR A 538 -7.35 16.46 5.56
N LEU A 539 -7.87 17.38 4.75
CA LEU A 539 -8.76 18.47 5.18
C LEU A 539 -10.08 18.44 4.39
N VAL A 540 -10.87 17.38 4.62
CA VAL A 540 -12.15 17.18 3.95
C VAL A 540 -13.25 17.04 5.00
N PRO A 541 -14.42 17.70 4.86
CA PRO A 541 -15.49 17.60 5.85
C PRO A 541 -15.89 16.15 6.17
N ILE A 542 -16.27 15.93 7.43
CA ILE A 542 -16.88 14.68 7.91
C ILE A 542 -18.37 14.98 8.05
N GLN A 543 -19.22 14.18 7.40
CA GLN A 543 -20.62 14.53 7.22
C GLN A 543 -21.41 14.53 8.54
N GLN A 544 -21.89 15.71 8.93
CA GLN A 544 -22.50 15.93 10.24
C GLN A 544 -23.84 15.23 10.44
N LYS A 545 -24.64 15.08 9.37
CA LYS A 545 -25.97 14.45 9.44
C LYS A 545 -25.97 12.96 9.82
N LEU A 546 -24.82 12.30 9.74
CA LEU A 546 -24.62 10.92 10.16
C LEU A 546 -24.20 10.78 11.63
N ILE A 547 -23.96 11.90 12.32
CA ILE A 547 -23.46 11.92 13.69
C ILE A 547 -24.61 12.00 14.69
N LEU A 548 -24.61 11.10 15.68
CA LEU A 548 -25.45 11.18 16.88
C LEU A 548 -24.70 11.96 17.96
N SER A 549 -24.98 13.26 18.07
CA SER A 549 -24.29 14.16 19.00
C SER A 549 -24.41 13.73 20.46
N ASN A 550 -25.48 13.05 20.84
CA ASN A 550 -25.68 12.49 22.18
C ASN A 550 -24.74 11.31 22.53
N LEU A 551 -24.06 10.71 21.55
CA LEU A 551 -23.02 9.69 21.77
C LEU A 551 -21.61 10.30 21.89
N LEU A 552 -21.47 11.59 21.59
CA LEU A 552 -20.20 12.30 21.64
C LEU A 552 -20.02 12.99 23.00
N SER A 553 -18.80 12.90 23.51
CA SER A 553 -18.29 13.75 24.57
C SER A 553 -18.06 15.17 24.06
N LYS A 554 -17.94 16.11 25.00
CA LYS A 554 -17.59 17.49 24.67
C LYS A 554 -16.23 17.59 23.95
N GLN A 555 -15.24 16.81 24.37
CA GLN A 555 -13.92 16.80 23.73
C GLN A 555 -13.98 16.33 22.27
N GLU A 556 -14.83 15.33 21.97
CA GLU A 556 -15.00 14.84 20.60
C GLU A 556 -15.72 15.88 19.72
N ILE A 557 -16.74 16.56 20.26
CA ILE A 557 -17.40 17.69 19.58
C ILE A 557 -16.41 18.82 19.29
N ASP A 558 -15.62 19.23 20.30
CA ASP A 558 -14.62 20.27 20.15
C ASP A 558 -13.55 19.89 19.11
N TRP A 559 -13.16 18.61 19.03
CA TRP A 559 -12.24 18.11 18.00
C TRP A 559 -12.85 18.23 16.60
N ILE A 560 -14.12 17.83 16.41
CA ILE A 560 -14.80 17.91 15.10
C ILE A 560 -14.88 19.36 14.64
N ASN A 561 -15.32 20.26 15.53
CA ASN A 561 -15.43 21.68 15.23
C ASN A 561 -14.07 22.27 14.85
N LYS A 562 -13.02 21.97 15.61
CA LYS A 562 -11.66 22.44 15.30
C LYS A 562 -11.12 21.87 13.99
N TYR A 563 -11.41 20.61 13.69
CA TYR A 563 -11.04 20.00 12.41
C TYR A 563 -11.77 20.66 11.23
N HIS A 564 -13.06 20.94 11.38
CA HIS A 564 -13.87 21.64 10.39
C HIS A 564 -13.45 23.10 10.21
N ASP A 565 -13.02 23.78 11.29
CA ASP A 565 -12.38 25.11 11.22
C ASP A 565 -11.13 25.06 10.31
N LEU A 566 -10.23 24.09 10.51
CA LEU A 566 -9.05 23.91 9.65
C LEU A 566 -9.42 23.67 8.18
N CYS A 567 -10.47 22.89 7.92
CA CYS A 567 -10.96 22.68 6.56
C CYS A 567 -11.41 24.00 5.92
N ARG A 568 -12.19 24.83 6.64
CA ARG A 568 -12.63 26.14 6.14
C ARG A 568 -11.46 27.08 5.91
N ASP A 569 -10.54 27.16 6.85
CA ASP A 569 -9.48 28.15 6.83
C ASP A 569 -8.48 27.86 5.69
N ILE A 570 -8.08 26.60 5.53
CA ILE A 570 -7.04 26.23 4.56
C ILE A 570 -7.63 25.93 3.18
N VAL A 571 -8.59 24.99 3.12
CA VAL A 571 -9.18 24.57 1.83
C VAL A 571 -10.16 25.61 1.34
N GLY A 572 -10.91 26.26 2.23
CA GLY A 572 -11.79 27.36 1.86
C GLY A 572 -11.04 28.54 1.25
N GLN A 573 -9.92 28.95 1.84
CA GLN A 573 -9.06 29.99 1.23
C GLN A 573 -8.57 29.56 -0.16
N ARG A 574 -8.09 28.31 -0.32
CA ARG A 574 -7.64 27.82 -1.64
C ARG A 574 -8.77 27.78 -2.67
N LEU A 575 -9.99 27.40 -2.28
CA LEU A 575 -11.16 27.43 -3.17
C LEU A 575 -11.51 28.85 -3.61
N GLN A 576 -11.40 29.84 -2.71
CA GLN A 576 -11.61 31.26 -3.04
C GLN A 576 -10.55 31.76 -4.01
N ASP A 577 -9.28 31.46 -3.77
CA ASP A 577 -8.16 31.87 -4.64
C ASP A 577 -8.30 31.30 -6.06
N LEU A 578 -8.83 30.07 -6.17
CA LEU A 578 -9.11 29.40 -7.45
C LEU A 578 -10.46 29.81 -8.09
N GLY A 579 -11.27 30.62 -7.41
CA GLY A 579 -12.57 31.09 -7.91
C GLY A 579 -13.72 30.09 -7.80
N TYR A 580 -13.56 28.97 -7.08
CA TYR A 580 -14.60 27.95 -6.88
C TYR A 580 -15.61 28.34 -5.78
N MET A 581 -16.29 29.47 -5.96
CA MET A 581 -17.14 30.08 -4.93
C MET A 581 -18.37 29.26 -4.54
N GLU A 582 -18.93 28.45 -5.44
CA GLU A 582 -20.05 27.54 -5.08
C GLU A 582 -19.59 26.42 -4.16
N VAL A 583 -18.44 25.82 -4.48
CA VAL A 583 -17.81 24.77 -3.66
C VAL A 583 -17.37 25.34 -2.30
N TYR A 584 -16.85 26.57 -2.27
CA TYR A 584 -16.56 27.27 -1.02
C TYR A 584 -17.81 27.40 -0.13
N ARG A 585 -18.94 27.86 -0.68
CA ARG A 585 -20.18 27.98 0.11
C ARG A 585 -20.67 26.63 0.63
N TRP A 586 -20.58 25.59 -0.18
CA TRP A 586 -20.86 24.22 0.24
C TRP A 586 -19.94 23.79 1.39
N LEU A 587 -18.63 24.06 1.29
CA LEU A 587 -17.68 23.75 2.35
C LEU A 587 -18.04 24.45 3.65
N ILE A 588 -18.42 25.74 3.62
CA ILE A 588 -18.88 26.48 4.81
C ILE A 588 -20.08 25.80 5.46
N GLN A 589 -21.04 25.32 4.66
CA GLN A 589 -22.23 24.63 5.17
C GLN A 589 -21.87 23.30 5.84
N GLU A 590 -21.06 22.47 5.18
CA GLU A 590 -20.67 21.14 5.67
C GLU A 590 -19.70 21.16 6.86
N THR A 591 -19.20 22.35 7.23
CA THR A 591 -18.27 22.55 8.34
C THR A 591 -18.85 23.41 9.45
N MET A 592 -20.14 23.74 9.42
CA MET A 592 -20.78 24.46 10.54
C MET A 592 -20.55 23.73 11.88
N PRO A 593 -20.36 24.44 12.99
CA PRO A 593 -20.12 23.78 14.27
C PRO A 593 -21.31 22.92 14.70
N ILE A 594 -21.02 21.76 15.29
CA ILE A 594 -22.00 20.88 15.96
C ILE A 594 -21.96 21.09 17.48
N GLY A 595 -23.08 20.80 18.14
CA GLY A 595 -23.18 20.79 19.62
C GLY A 595 -23.99 21.92 20.20
#